data_AF-A0A9W8GGQ2-F1
#
_entry.id   AF-A0A9W8GGQ2-F1
#
_cell.length_a   1.000
_cell.length_b   1.000
_cell.length_c   1.000
_cell.angle_alpha   90.00
_cell.angle_beta   90.00
_cell.angle_gamma   90.00
#
_symmetry.space_group_name_H-M   'P 1'
#
loop_
_entity.id
_entity.type
_entity.pdbx_description
1 polymer ?
#
loop_
_entity_poly.entity_id
_entity_poly.type
_entity_poly.pdbx_seq_one_letter_code
_entity_poly.pdbx_strand_id
1 'polypeptide(L)'
;MFFLNWQWRAVAVAVFRASPRRQWRRQAWQFPAHRFSVLSARAKQLEPEAMMRTLPPKPEPPSNDDCCLSGCEFCVWDLYDDDMREYQKQAGVIRDAFEALGKPVPACIRPESLRDAVDPTMRAFLDLEREMAMRIQQEADEHSDSSKDGS
;
A
#
# COMPACT_ATOMS: atom_id res chain seq x y z
N MET A 1 36.29 67.55 -30.01
CA MET A 1 35.88 68.63 -30.94
C MET A 1 36.16 68.13 -32.35
N PHE A 2 35.12 68.13 -33.21
CA PHE A 2 35.13 67.80 -34.66
C PHE A 2 35.39 66.30 -34.96
N PHE A 3 34.63 65.53 -35.75
CA PHE A 3 33.91 65.75 -37.00
C PHE A 3 32.73 64.73 -37.04
N LEU A 4 31.50 65.14 -37.37
CA LEU A 4 30.86 64.93 -38.70
C LEU A 4 30.98 63.47 -39.19
N ASN A 5 29.93 62.64 -39.15
CA ASN A 5 28.77 62.67 -40.06
C ASN A 5 29.16 62.63 -41.54
N TRP A 6 29.14 61.44 -42.17
CA TRP A 6 28.78 61.27 -43.59
C TRP A 6 28.65 59.77 -43.95
N GLN A 7 27.47 59.18 -44.14
CA GLN A 7 26.47 59.41 -45.20
C GLN A 7 26.75 58.58 -46.47
N TRP A 8 26.11 57.42 -46.56
CA TRP A 8 25.55 56.82 -47.78
C TRP A 8 24.28 56.09 -47.29
N ARG A 9 23.03 56.58 -47.37
CA ARG A 9 22.22 57.15 -48.46
C ARG A 9 22.20 56.30 -49.75
N ALA A 10 21.32 55.31 -49.77
CA ALA A 10 20.54 54.86 -50.93
C ALA A 10 19.34 54.05 -50.36
N VAL A 11 18.13 54.59 -50.18
CA VAL A 11 17.10 54.95 -51.19
C VAL A 11 16.74 53.80 -52.13
N ALA A 12 15.62 53.13 -51.86
CA ALA A 12 14.63 52.55 -52.80
C ALA A 12 13.76 51.55 -52.01
N VAL A 13 12.64 51.98 -51.42
CA VAL A 13 11.30 51.99 -52.05
C VAL A 13 10.76 50.57 -52.31
N ALA A 14 9.74 50.27 -51.50
CA ALA A 14 8.53 49.51 -51.81
C ALA A 14 8.44 48.04 -51.41
N VAL A 15 7.26 47.77 -50.85
CA VAL A 15 6.53 46.51 -50.75
C VAL A 15 6.94 45.56 -49.62
N PHE A 16 6.34 45.81 -48.47
CA PHE A 16 5.31 44.89 -47.97
C PHE A 16 5.67 43.39 -48.01
N ARG A 17 6.41 42.93 -47.00
CA ARG A 17 6.14 41.59 -46.44
C ARG A 17 6.75 41.47 -45.05
N ALA A 18 5.85 41.32 -44.07
CA ALA A 18 5.94 40.41 -42.93
C ALA A 18 7.30 40.34 -42.19
N SER A 19 7.45 40.51 -40.88
CA SER A 19 6.59 40.28 -39.72
C SER A 19 7.59 40.23 -38.53
N PRO A 20 7.20 40.57 -37.29
CA PRO A 20 8.05 41.25 -36.33
C PRO A 20 8.96 40.31 -35.51
N ARG A 21 10.28 40.52 -35.56
CA ARG A 21 11.26 39.98 -34.60
C ARG A 21 11.19 40.70 -33.24
N ARG A 22 10.01 40.72 -32.62
CA ARG A 22 9.81 41.02 -31.17
C ARG A 22 9.13 39.84 -30.50
N GLN A 23 9.72 38.66 -30.63
CA GLN A 23 9.17 37.40 -30.09
C GLN A 23 9.60 37.10 -28.63
N TRP A 24 10.16 38.05 -27.89
CA TRP A 24 10.77 37.74 -26.58
C TRP A 24 10.24 38.55 -25.39
N ARG A 25 9.00 39.04 -25.41
CA ARG A 25 8.40 39.72 -24.24
C ARG A 25 6.92 39.46 -23.93
N ARG A 26 6.25 38.53 -24.63
CA ARG A 26 4.84 38.14 -24.35
C ARG A 26 4.62 36.62 -24.45
N GLN A 27 5.41 35.83 -23.75
CA GLN A 27 5.08 34.40 -23.54
C GLN A 27 5.06 34.00 -22.06
N ALA A 28 5.06 34.99 -21.16
CA ALA A 28 4.39 34.80 -19.88
C ALA A 28 2.89 34.98 -20.16
N TRP A 29 2.02 34.10 -19.61
CA TRP A 29 0.54 34.21 -19.59
C TRP A 29 -0.30 33.43 -20.62
N GLN A 30 0.15 32.28 -21.13
CA GLN A 30 -0.80 31.32 -21.71
C GLN A 30 -0.41 29.84 -21.46
N PHE A 31 0.05 29.53 -20.25
CA PHE A 31 -0.16 28.17 -19.74
C PHE A 31 -1.49 28.20 -19.00
N PRO A 32 -2.53 27.55 -19.52
CA PRO A 32 -3.75 27.42 -18.76
C PRO A 32 -3.45 26.55 -17.53
N ALA A 33 -3.83 27.04 -16.35
CA ALA A 33 -3.61 26.35 -15.08
C ALA A 33 -4.13 24.90 -15.05
N HIS A 34 -5.01 24.52 -15.98
CA HIS A 34 -5.51 23.16 -16.12
C HIS A 34 -4.48 22.15 -16.66
N ARG A 35 -3.44 22.55 -17.40
CA ARG A 35 -2.51 21.58 -18.02
C ARG A 35 -1.48 21.00 -17.04
N PHE A 36 -1.18 21.69 -15.94
CA PHE A 36 -0.31 21.19 -14.87
C PHE A 36 -1.06 20.27 -13.88
N SER A 37 -2.38 20.43 -13.76
CA SER A 37 -3.21 19.63 -12.83
C SER A 37 -3.41 18.18 -13.29
N VAL A 38 -3.51 17.93 -14.59
CA VAL A 38 -3.81 16.57 -15.12
C VAL A 38 -2.61 15.61 -14.96
N LEU A 39 -1.37 16.12 -14.92
CA LEU A 39 -0.17 15.31 -14.69
C LEU A 39 -0.04 14.85 -13.23
N SER A 40 -0.53 15.64 -12.26
CA SER A 40 -0.50 15.30 -10.84
C SER A 40 -1.52 14.21 -10.47
N ALA A 41 -2.69 14.18 -11.12
CA ALA A 41 -3.73 13.18 -10.85
C ALA A 41 -3.33 11.77 -11.30
N ARG A 42 -2.57 11.64 -12.41
CA ARG A 42 -2.14 10.35 -12.96
C ARG A 42 -0.98 9.70 -12.18
N ALA A 43 -0.19 10.49 -11.46
CA ALA A 43 0.88 9.99 -10.58
C ALA A 43 0.35 9.35 -9.29
N LYS A 44 -0.88 9.72 -8.85
CA LYS A 44 -1.57 9.06 -7.74
C LYS A 44 -2.00 7.63 -8.04
N GLN A 45 -2.00 7.26 -9.32
CA GLN A 45 -2.46 5.97 -9.83
C GLN A 45 -1.33 4.99 -10.17
N LEU A 46 -0.19 5.09 -9.49
CA LEU A 46 0.69 3.94 -9.37
C LEU A 46 0.06 3.05 -8.29
N GLU A 47 -1.00 2.40 -8.75
CA GLU A 47 -2.11 1.86 -7.99
C GLU A 47 -1.70 0.60 -7.23
N PRO A 48 -2.28 0.36 -6.06
CA PRO A 48 -2.17 -0.92 -5.36
C PRO A 48 -2.63 -2.12 -6.22
N GLU A 49 -3.39 -1.89 -7.30
CA GLU A 49 -3.71 -2.87 -8.34
C GLU A 49 -2.47 -3.44 -9.05
N ALA A 50 -1.41 -2.64 -9.22
CA ALA A 50 -0.16 -3.11 -9.82
C ALA A 50 0.60 -4.04 -8.85
N MET A 51 0.56 -3.75 -7.55
CA MET A 51 1.14 -4.63 -6.50
C MET A 51 0.36 -5.95 -6.40
N MET A 52 -0.97 -5.91 -6.58
CA MET A 52 -1.79 -7.12 -6.63
C MET A 52 -1.38 -8.06 -7.78
N ARG A 53 -0.98 -7.51 -8.93
CA ARG A 53 -0.50 -8.31 -10.08
C ARG A 53 0.85 -9.00 -9.82
N THR A 54 1.65 -8.47 -8.89
CA THR A 54 2.95 -9.06 -8.52
C THR A 54 2.83 -10.15 -7.46
N LEU A 55 1.68 -10.29 -6.81
CA LEU A 55 1.47 -11.35 -5.83
C LEU A 55 1.34 -12.70 -6.55
N PRO A 56 2.12 -13.72 -6.18
CA PRO A 56 1.94 -15.07 -6.71
C PRO A 56 0.56 -15.62 -6.32
N PRO A 57 0.02 -16.57 -7.08
CA PRO A 57 -1.19 -17.26 -6.67
C PRO A 57 -0.98 -17.96 -5.33
N LYS A 58 -2.03 -18.02 -4.51
CA LYS A 58 -1.99 -18.77 -3.25
C LYS A 58 -1.70 -20.25 -3.58
N PRO A 59 -0.70 -20.88 -2.95
CA PRO A 59 -0.40 -22.28 -3.19
C PRO A 59 -1.57 -23.16 -2.74
N GLU A 60 -1.82 -24.23 -3.49
CA GLU A 60 -2.85 -25.20 -3.16
C GLU A 60 -2.31 -26.23 -2.15
N PRO A 61 -3.11 -26.64 -1.16
CA PRO A 61 -2.68 -27.66 -0.22
C PRO A 61 -2.48 -29.01 -0.93
N PRO A 62 -1.40 -29.75 -0.63
CA PRO A 62 -1.16 -31.06 -1.21
C PRO A 62 -2.22 -32.08 -0.78
N SER A 63 -2.44 -33.11 -1.60
CA SER A 63 -3.33 -34.22 -1.24
C SER A 63 -2.67 -35.09 -0.17
N ASN A 64 -3.47 -35.80 0.62
CA ASN A 64 -2.96 -36.80 1.55
C ASN A 64 -2.22 -37.94 0.83
N ASP A 65 -2.59 -38.22 -0.43
CA ASP A 65 -1.94 -39.25 -1.26
C ASP A 65 -0.53 -38.84 -1.71
N ASP A 66 -0.21 -37.54 -1.71
CA ASP A 66 1.13 -37.02 -2.03
C ASP A 66 2.08 -37.20 -0.84
N CYS A 67 1.55 -37.46 0.35
CA CYS A 67 2.33 -37.76 1.53
C CYS A 67 2.78 -39.23 1.50
N CYS A 68 4.08 -39.44 1.25
CA CYS A 68 4.65 -40.78 1.15
C CYS A 68 4.62 -41.57 2.48
N LEU A 69 4.42 -40.91 3.63
CA LEU A 69 4.31 -41.49 4.98
C LEU A 69 5.49 -42.40 5.44
N SER A 70 6.52 -42.56 4.61
CA SER A 70 7.68 -43.43 4.87
C SER A 70 8.98 -42.66 5.12
N GLY A 71 8.89 -41.34 5.36
CA GLY A 71 10.04 -40.49 5.66
C GLY A 71 10.89 -40.12 4.44
N CYS A 72 10.28 -39.49 3.43
CA CYS A 72 11.02 -38.87 2.32
C CYS A 72 11.98 -37.79 2.84
N GLU A 73 13.06 -37.55 2.09
CA GLU A 73 14.05 -36.50 2.39
C GLU A 73 13.44 -35.09 2.43
N PHE A 74 12.42 -34.84 1.60
CA PHE A 74 11.62 -33.61 1.61
C PHE A 74 10.15 -33.93 1.82
N CYS A 75 9.54 -33.37 2.86
CA CYS A 75 8.10 -33.50 3.07
C CYS A 75 7.37 -32.51 2.17
N VAL A 76 6.34 -32.99 1.46
CA VAL A 76 5.49 -32.12 0.62
C VAL A 76 4.82 -31.02 1.47
N TRP A 77 4.48 -31.33 2.72
CA TRP A 77 3.94 -30.33 3.66
C TRP A 77 4.95 -29.25 4.04
N ASP A 78 6.23 -29.61 4.17
CA ASP A 78 7.28 -28.61 4.47
C ASP A 78 7.46 -27.65 3.29
N LEU A 79 7.47 -28.19 2.06
CA LEU A 79 7.53 -27.38 0.83
C LEU A 79 6.31 -26.46 0.71
N TYR A 80 5.12 -26.98 0.97
CA TYR A 80 3.90 -26.18 0.98
C TYR A 80 3.93 -25.08 2.05
N ASP A 81 4.40 -25.39 3.25
CA ASP A 81 4.53 -24.41 4.32
C ASP A 81 5.54 -23.31 3.98
N ASP A 82 6.65 -23.65 3.32
CA ASP A 82 7.63 -22.68 2.82
C ASP A 82 7.03 -21.75 1.75
N ASP A 83 6.33 -22.33 0.77
CA ASP A 83 5.62 -21.56 -0.27
C ASP A 83 4.53 -20.66 0.34
N MET A 84 3.78 -21.18 1.32
CA MET A 84 2.78 -20.43 2.06
C MET A 84 3.40 -19.28 2.87
N ARG A 85 4.54 -19.51 3.53
CA ARG A 85 5.27 -18.47 4.28
C ARG A 85 5.71 -17.34 3.35
N GLU A 86 6.22 -17.66 2.16
CA GLU A 86 6.63 -16.65 1.19
C GLU A 86 5.43 -15.87 0.64
N TYR A 87 4.34 -16.56 0.31
CA TYR A 87 3.08 -15.92 -0.07
C TYR A 87 2.59 -14.96 1.02
N GLN A 88 2.57 -15.38 2.29
CA GLN A 88 2.11 -14.55 3.41
C GLN A 88 2.98 -13.31 3.62
N LYS A 89 4.30 -13.39 3.44
CA LYS A 89 5.19 -12.22 3.52
C LYS A 89 4.82 -11.19 2.45
N GLN A 90 4.68 -11.62 1.19
CA GLN A 90 4.36 -10.74 0.08
C GLN A 90 2.94 -10.16 0.22
N ALA A 91 1.98 -10.98 0.62
CA ALA A 91 0.62 -10.57 0.92
C ALA A 91 0.59 -9.53 2.07
N GLY A 92 1.46 -9.68 3.08
CA GLY A 92 1.62 -8.72 4.17
C GLY A 92 2.10 -7.35 3.69
N VAL A 93 3.15 -7.31 2.86
CA VAL A 93 3.66 -6.05 2.28
C VAL A 93 2.57 -5.32 1.49
N ILE A 94 1.79 -6.05 0.70
CA ILE A 94 0.69 -5.48 -0.08
C ILE A 94 -0.40 -4.96 0.87
N ARG A 95 -0.81 -5.75 1.87
CA ARG A 95 -1.79 -5.32 2.87
C ARG A 95 -1.39 -4.01 3.53
N ASP A 96 -0.16 -3.91 4.01
CA ASP A 96 0.34 -2.72 4.69
C ASP A 96 0.35 -1.51 3.73
N ALA A 97 0.61 -1.72 2.43
CA ALA A 97 0.48 -0.68 1.41
C ALA A 97 -0.98 -0.25 1.18
N PHE A 98 -1.95 -1.17 1.18
CA PHE A 98 -3.38 -0.84 1.11
C PHE A 98 -3.85 -0.05 2.34
N GLU A 99 -3.39 -0.42 3.53
CA GLU A 99 -3.68 0.27 4.79
C GLU A 99 -3.09 1.69 4.79
N ALA A 100 -1.85 1.88 4.35
CA ALA A 100 -1.22 3.19 4.20
C ALA A 100 -1.97 4.11 3.22
N LEU A 101 -2.60 3.53 2.20
CA LEU A 101 -3.44 4.24 1.23
C LEU A 101 -4.88 4.47 1.72
N GLY A 102 -5.28 3.87 2.85
CA GLY A 102 -6.64 3.94 3.38
C GLY A 102 -7.69 3.26 2.49
N LYS A 103 -7.29 2.33 1.61
CA LYS A 103 -8.18 1.54 0.76
C LYS A 103 -8.52 0.21 1.45
N PRO A 104 -9.73 -0.35 1.26
CA PRO A 104 -10.07 -1.64 1.86
C PRO A 104 -9.18 -2.76 1.28
N VAL A 105 -8.64 -3.60 2.16
CA VAL A 105 -7.79 -4.74 1.80
C VAL A 105 -8.61 -5.77 1.01
N PRO A 106 -8.10 -6.29 -0.12
CA PRO A 106 -8.82 -7.28 -0.91
C PRO A 106 -8.99 -8.60 -0.16
N ALA A 107 -10.12 -9.28 -0.38
CA ALA A 107 -10.53 -10.47 0.37
C ALA A 107 -9.52 -11.62 0.34
N CYS A 108 -8.78 -11.78 -0.76
CA CYS A 108 -7.77 -12.83 -0.94
C CYS A 108 -6.51 -12.67 -0.06
N ILE A 109 -6.23 -11.45 0.42
CA ILE A 109 -5.07 -11.14 1.29
C ILE A 109 -5.51 -10.94 2.74
N ARG A 110 -6.81 -10.67 2.96
CA ARG A 110 -7.35 -10.43 4.28
C ARG A 110 -7.05 -11.64 5.16
N PRO A 111 -6.35 -11.47 6.30
CA PRO A 111 -6.17 -12.56 7.24
C PRO A 111 -7.57 -13.02 7.67
N GLU A 112 -7.86 -14.29 7.46
CA GLU A 112 -9.00 -14.92 8.10
C GLU A 112 -8.78 -14.73 9.60
N SER A 113 -9.66 -13.99 10.26
CA SER A 113 -9.38 -13.57 11.62
C SER A 113 -9.19 -14.83 12.46
N LEU A 114 -8.17 -14.90 13.31
CA LEU A 114 -7.88 -16.10 14.09
C LEU A 114 -9.10 -16.54 14.92
N ARG A 115 -9.96 -15.59 15.33
CA ARG A 115 -11.22 -15.89 16.02
C ARG A 115 -12.28 -16.54 15.13
N ASP A 116 -12.23 -16.31 13.83
CA ASP A 116 -13.15 -16.88 12.83
C ASP A 116 -12.59 -18.18 12.23
N ALA A 117 -11.27 -18.37 12.26
CA ALA A 117 -10.59 -19.61 11.89
C ALA A 117 -10.61 -20.68 13.01
N VAL A 118 -10.83 -20.25 14.27
CA VAL A 118 -11.01 -21.17 15.41
C VAL A 118 -12.44 -21.69 15.40
N ASP A 119 -12.59 -23.02 15.46
CA ASP A 119 -13.89 -23.70 15.51
C ASP A 119 -14.81 -23.07 16.58
N PRO A 120 -16.13 -22.92 16.34
CA PRO A 120 -17.07 -22.36 17.31
C PRO A 120 -16.99 -22.99 18.70
N THR A 121 -16.65 -24.29 18.78
CA THR A 121 -16.44 -25.02 20.03
C THR A 121 -15.19 -24.53 20.75
N MET A 122 -14.07 -24.42 20.04
CA MET A 122 -12.81 -23.90 20.57
C MET A 122 -12.92 -22.43 21.00
N ARG A 123 -13.73 -21.64 20.28
CA ARG A 123 -14.02 -20.24 20.67
C ARG A 123 -14.79 -20.16 21.97
N ALA A 124 -15.80 -21.02 22.16
CA ALA A 124 -16.55 -21.10 23.41
C ALA A 124 -15.64 -21.49 24.59
N PHE A 125 -14.71 -22.43 24.39
CA PHE A 125 -13.73 -22.80 25.42
C PHE A 125 -12.83 -21.61 25.82
N LEU A 126 -12.27 -20.89 24.85
CA LEU A 126 -11.40 -19.74 25.12
C LEU A 126 -12.13 -18.59 25.83
N ASP A 127 -13.42 -18.40 25.54
CA ASP A 127 -14.22 -17.38 26.22
C ASP A 127 -14.54 -17.81 27.66
N LEU A 128 -14.84 -19.09 27.90
CA LEU A 128 -15.00 -19.64 29.25
C LEU A 128 -13.72 -19.54 30.08
N GLU A 129 -12.55 -19.83 29.50
CA GLU A 129 -11.25 -19.67 30.18
C GLU A 129 -11.02 -18.22 30.60
N ARG A 130 -11.34 -17.26 29.71
CA ARG A 130 -11.21 -15.83 30.00
C ARG A 130 -12.18 -15.40 31.11
N GLU A 131 -13.41 -15.92 31.12
CA GLU A 131 -14.39 -15.68 32.18
C GLU A 131 -13.96 -16.28 33.53
N MET A 132 -13.47 -17.52 33.55
CA MET A 132 -12.99 -18.18 34.76
C MET A 132 -11.80 -17.43 35.36
N ALA A 133 -10.86 -16.97 34.53
CA ALA A 133 -9.72 -16.18 35.00
C ALA A 133 -10.16 -14.86 35.66
N MET A 134 -11.17 -14.19 35.12
CA MET A 134 -11.72 -12.96 35.72
C MET A 134 -12.37 -13.22 37.09
N ARG A 135 -13.10 -14.34 37.25
CA ARG A 135 -13.72 -14.68 38.54
C ARG A 135 -12.71 -15.05 39.62
N ILE A 136 -11.68 -15.83 39.26
CA ILE A 136 -10.59 -16.17 40.19
C ILE A 136 -9.87 -14.89 40.67
N GLN A 137 -9.68 -13.92 39.77
CA GLN A 137 -9.08 -12.64 40.14
C GLN A 137 -9.97 -11.84 41.10
N GLN A 138 -11.28 -11.80 40.85
CA GLN A 138 -12.24 -11.13 41.74
C GLN A 138 -12.24 -11.74 43.15
N GLU A 139 -12.24 -13.08 43.24
CA GLU A 139 -12.16 -13.79 44.51
C GLU A 139 -10.85 -13.49 45.25
N ALA A 140 -9.73 -13.40 44.54
CA ALA A 140 -8.43 -13.04 45.12
C ALA A 140 -8.41 -11.60 45.65
N ASP A 141 -9.00 -10.66 44.91
CA ASP A 141 -9.07 -9.25 45.30
C ASP A 141 -9.99 -9.07 46.52
N GLU A 142 -11.17 -9.69 46.52
CA GLU A 142 -12.11 -9.72 47.65
C GLU A 142 -11.48 -10.36 48.90
N HIS A 143 -10.74 -11.45 48.73
CA HIS A 143 -10.02 -12.09 49.83
C HIS A 143 -8.94 -11.18 50.43
N SER A 144 -8.24 -10.41 49.59
CA SER A 144 -7.19 -9.48 50.01
C SER A 144 -7.72 -8.27 50.80
N ASP A 145 -8.92 -7.77 50.49
CA ASP A 145 -9.54 -6.64 51.22
C ASP A 145 -10.13 -7.08 52.56
N SER A 146 -10.73 -8.28 52.63
CA SER A 146 -11.23 -8.84 53.90
C SER A 146 -10.14 -9.02 54.99
N SER A 147 -8.88 -9.16 54.57
CA SER A 147 -7.73 -9.32 55.48
C SER A 147 -7.22 -7.99 56.05
N LYS A 148 -7.59 -6.82 55.51
CA LYS A 148 -7.13 -5.51 55.98
C LYS A 148 -7.98 -4.92 57.12
N ASP A 149 -9.25 -5.32 57.23
CA ASP A 149 -10.18 -4.77 58.22
C ASP A 149 -10.08 -5.44 59.61
N GLY A 150 -9.16 -6.41 59.77
CA GLY A 150 -9.00 -7.22 60.98
C GLY A 150 -7.83 -6.82 61.90
N SER A 151 -7.25 -5.62 61.76
CA SER A 151 -6.07 -5.19 62.54
C SER A 151 -6.23 -3.87 63.28
#